data_AF-A0A3N2G1Q8-F1
#
_entry.id   AF-A0A3N2G1Q8-F1
#
_cell.length_a   1.000
_cell.length_b   1.000
_cell.length_c   1.000
_cell.angle_alpha   90.00
_cell.angle_beta   90.00
_cell.angle_gamma   90.00
#
_symmetry.space_group_name_H-M   'P 1'
#
loop_
_entity.id
_entity.type
_entity.pdbx_description
1 polymer ?
#
loop_
_entity_poly.entity_id
_entity_poly.type
_entity_poly.pdbx_seq_one_letter_code
_entity_poly.pdbx_strand_id
1 'polypeptide(L)'
;MRPGVHVSPAGPDDLDTLVELCLAARTEAAVGAQLCTDDTERLRDQLGTLLAVPGGLILVGTVDGTPAGMLLARLVGPSLFTDAVSLNLEAVYVLPDARRRGLGHMLLATVAQQADESGAIDVYATPLPGSRGMQRFLARLGFAPAAAHRVVTTSALQRRLAHEGAGPARRSAPRGLEDLIARRRQVRESRSASAAIDQASVSITMQVNRAVQMRRPSASSTTTW
;
A
#
# COMPACT_ATOMS: atom_id res chain seq x y z
N MET A 1 7.34 40.91 -12.74
CA MET A 1 7.62 40.97 -11.29
C MET A 1 6.36 41.43 -10.58
N ARG A 2 5.79 40.62 -9.69
CA ARG A 2 4.73 41.09 -8.79
C ARG A 2 5.41 41.78 -7.60
N PRO A 3 5.09 43.04 -7.26
CA PRO A 3 5.71 43.73 -6.13
C PRO A 3 5.57 42.87 -4.88
N GLY A 4 6.68 42.64 -4.19
CA GLY A 4 6.72 41.96 -2.89
C GLY A 4 7.14 40.49 -2.91
N VAL A 5 7.04 39.74 -4.01
CA VAL A 5 7.49 38.34 -4.02
C VAL A 5 8.92 38.27 -4.54
N HIS A 6 9.82 37.60 -3.82
CA HIS A 6 11.20 37.33 -4.23
C HIS A 6 11.58 35.86 -3.94
N VAL A 7 12.50 35.31 -4.73
CA VAL A 7 13.10 33.98 -4.50
C VAL A 7 14.60 34.12 -4.68
N SER A 8 15.36 33.56 -3.74
CA SER A 8 16.83 33.52 -3.78
C SER A 8 17.34 32.14 -3.37
N PRO A 9 18.54 31.76 -3.84
CA PRO A 9 19.29 30.66 -3.23
C PRO A 9 19.49 30.92 -1.74
N ALA A 10 19.39 29.87 -0.94
CA ALA A 10 19.65 29.94 0.49
C ALA A 10 21.16 29.86 0.78
N GLY A 11 21.60 30.57 1.81
CA GLY A 11 22.92 30.43 2.40
C GLY A 11 22.87 29.75 3.78
N PRO A 12 24.04 29.58 4.43
CA PRO A 12 24.11 29.03 5.78
C PRO A 12 23.33 29.84 6.83
N ASP A 13 23.18 31.15 6.62
CA ASP A 13 22.46 32.04 7.52
C ASP A 13 20.93 31.84 7.46
N ASP A 14 20.42 31.19 6.42
CA ASP A 14 18.99 30.91 6.25
C ASP A 14 18.53 29.62 6.94
N LEU A 15 19.45 28.84 7.54
CA LEU A 15 19.15 27.50 8.06
C LEU A 15 18.07 27.52 9.15
N ASP A 16 18.08 28.51 10.05
CA ASP A 16 17.03 28.67 11.08
C ASP A 16 15.65 28.88 10.46
N THR A 17 15.57 29.77 9.47
CA THR A 17 14.32 30.04 8.74
C THR A 17 13.83 28.82 7.96
N LEU A 18 14.74 28.06 7.34
CA LEU A 18 14.41 26.84 6.62
C LEU A 18 13.89 25.74 7.55
N VAL A 19 14.46 25.62 8.75
CA VAL A 19 13.97 24.70 9.79
C VAL A 19 12.55 25.06 10.18
N GLU A 20 12.26 26.34 10.43
CA GLU A 20 10.90 26.81 10.75
C GLU A 20 9.89 26.48 9.63
N LEU A 21 10.26 26.76 8.37
CA LEU A 21 9.41 26.46 7.21
C LEU A 21 9.19 24.95 7.03
N CYS A 22 10.21 24.13 7.25
CA CYS A 22 10.11 22.67 7.23
C CYS A 22 9.17 22.14 8.30
N LEU A 23 9.28 22.63 9.55
CA LEU A 23 8.42 22.21 10.65
C LEU A 23 6.97 22.68 10.47
N ALA A 24 6.77 23.86 9.89
CA ALA A 24 5.44 24.32 9.49
C ALA A 24 4.82 23.41 8.42
N ALA A 25 5.59 23.07 7.37
CA ALA A 25 5.17 22.14 6.33
C ALA A 25 4.83 20.75 6.89
N ARG A 26 5.64 20.25 7.83
CA ARG A 26 5.43 18.98 8.51
C ARG A 26 4.13 18.96 9.29
N THR A 27 3.84 20.03 10.01
CA THR A 27 2.65 20.17 10.85
C THR A 27 1.38 20.21 9.99
N GLU A 28 1.43 20.83 8.82
CA GLU A 28 0.29 20.89 7.89
C GLU A 28 0.03 19.55 7.16
N ALA A 29 1.07 18.75 6.94
CA ALA A 29 0.98 17.51 6.19
C ALA A 29 0.36 16.36 7.02
N ALA A 30 -0.66 15.69 6.48
CA ALA A 30 -1.27 14.52 7.11
C ALA A 30 -0.27 13.37 7.37
N VAL A 31 0.78 13.29 6.57
CA VAL A 31 1.90 12.35 6.71
C VAL A 31 3.23 13.10 6.89
N GLY A 32 3.25 14.09 7.79
CA GLY A 32 4.42 14.95 8.03
C GLY A 32 5.72 14.21 8.36
N ALA A 33 5.66 13.05 9.01
CA ALA A 33 6.85 12.23 9.26
C ALA A 33 7.54 11.71 7.98
N GLN A 34 6.84 11.70 6.82
CA GLN A 34 7.43 11.41 5.52
C GLN A 34 8.11 12.63 4.88
N LEU A 35 7.87 13.84 5.40
CA LEU A 35 8.51 15.07 4.93
C LEU A 35 9.87 15.26 5.58
N CYS A 36 9.89 15.34 6.91
CA CYS A 36 11.10 15.59 7.68
C CYS A 36 10.95 15.14 9.15
N THR A 37 12.08 15.09 9.84
CA THR A 37 12.16 14.90 11.30
C THR A 37 11.50 16.07 12.05
N ASP A 38 10.97 15.82 13.25
CA ASP A 38 10.58 16.87 14.22
C ASP A 38 11.75 17.38 15.06
N ASP A 39 12.82 16.59 15.17
CA ASP A 39 14.08 17.03 15.78
C ASP A 39 14.69 18.19 14.99
N THR A 40 14.75 19.35 15.63
CA THR A 40 15.17 20.63 15.07
C THR A 40 16.67 20.66 14.76
N GLU A 41 17.51 20.11 15.64
CA GLU A 41 18.96 20.10 15.47
C GLU A 41 19.33 19.17 14.32
N ARG A 42 18.76 17.97 14.31
CA ARG A 42 18.97 17.01 13.20
C ARG A 42 18.48 17.56 11.86
N LEU A 43 17.37 18.29 11.85
CA LEU A 43 16.86 18.92 10.64
C LEU A 43 17.80 20.01 10.11
N ARG A 44 18.36 20.83 11.01
CA ARG A 44 19.35 21.85 10.66
C ARG A 44 20.57 21.22 9.99
N ASP A 45 21.11 20.15 10.59
CA ASP A 45 22.28 19.45 10.06
C ASP A 45 22.01 18.83 8.67
N GLN A 46 20.81 18.28 8.48
CA GLN A 46 20.39 17.72 7.19
C GLN A 46 20.27 18.80 6.11
N LEU A 47 19.70 19.96 6.45
CA LEU A 47 19.63 21.11 5.54
C LEU A 47 21.02 21.65 5.20
N GLY A 48 21.91 21.77 6.19
CA GLY A 48 23.31 22.14 5.97
C GLY A 48 24.05 21.15 5.07
N THR A 49 23.77 19.85 5.23
CA THR A 49 24.31 18.82 4.34
C THR A 49 23.79 18.97 2.91
N LEU A 50 22.49 19.19 2.71
CA LEU A 50 21.93 19.42 1.38
C LEU A 50 22.52 20.67 0.72
N LEU A 51 22.74 21.74 1.49
CA LEU A 51 23.36 22.98 1.00
C LEU A 51 24.81 22.76 0.51
N ALA A 52 25.55 21.86 1.16
CA ALA A 52 26.95 21.57 0.83
C ALA A 52 27.13 20.49 -0.25
N VAL A 53 26.11 19.69 -0.54
CA VAL A 53 26.19 18.60 -1.52
C VAL A 53 26.21 19.16 -2.95
N PRO A 54 27.12 18.71 -3.82
CA PRO A 54 27.10 19.07 -5.24
C PRO A 54 25.75 18.76 -5.90
N GLY A 55 25.17 19.76 -6.55
CA GLY A 55 23.86 19.68 -7.17
C GLY A 55 22.68 19.80 -6.20
N GLY A 56 22.91 20.02 -4.90
CA GLY A 56 21.89 20.42 -3.95
C GLY A 56 21.42 21.85 -4.22
N LEU A 57 20.11 22.06 -4.17
CA LEU A 57 19.49 23.36 -4.39
C LEU A 57 18.49 23.63 -3.26
N ILE A 58 18.70 24.74 -2.56
CA ILE A 58 17.79 25.24 -1.55
C ILE A 58 17.41 26.66 -1.93
N LEU A 59 16.12 26.93 -2.04
CA LEU A 59 15.59 28.25 -2.31
C LEU A 59 14.75 28.73 -1.13
N VAL A 60 14.93 29.99 -0.76
CA VAL A 60 14.04 30.72 0.15
C VAL A 60 13.19 31.68 -0.65
N GLY A 61 11.90 31.62 -0.41
CA GLY A 61 10.90 32.50 -0.99
C GLY A 61 10.44 33.52 0.03
N THR A 62 10.52 34.81 -0.29
CA THR A 62 10.03 35.89 0.57
C THR A 62 8.83 36.60 -0.05
N VAL A 63 8.01 37.15 0.84
CA VAL A 63 6.84 37.94 0.51
C VAL A 63 6.88 39.20 1.39
N ASP A 64 6.96 40.36 0.74
CA ASP A 64 7.12 41.67 1.36
C ASP A 64 8.35 41.72 2.29
N GLY A 65 9.43 41.03 1.89
CA GLY A 65 10.69 40.91 2.66
C GLY A 65 10.71 39.79 3.71
N THR A 66 9.56 39.17 4.00
CA THR A 66 9.45 38.12 5.02
C THR A 66 9.54 36.73 4.40
N PRO A 67 10.37 35.81 4.91
CA PRO A 67 10.38 34.41 4.47
C PRO A 67 9.01 33.76 4.61
N ALA A 68 8.54 33.14 3.52
CA ALA A 68 7.18 32.60 3.45
C ALA A 68 7.05 31.31 2.64
N GLY A 69 8.15 30.81 2.09
CA GLY A 69 8.18 29.56 1.37
C GLY A 69 9.59 29.08 1.13
N MET A 70 9.71 27.81 0.77
CA MET A 70 10.97 27.16 0.49
C MET A 70 10.81 26.13 -0.62
N LEU A 71 11.92 25.81 -1.26
CA LEU A 71 12.03 24.67 -2.16
C LEU A 71 13.37 23.98 -1.95
N LEU A 72 13.31 22.66 -1.82
CA LEU A 72 14.46 21.78 -1.72
C LEU A 72 14.50 20.90 -2.97
N ALA A 73 15.65 20.82 -3.61
CA ALA A 73 15.85 20.01 -4.80
C ALA A 73 17.27 19.51 -4.91
N ARG A 74 17.47 18.54 -5.81
CA ARG A 74 18.77 17.98 -6.12
C ARG A 74 18.87 17.59 -7.59
N LEU A 75 20.00 17.88 -8.21
CA LEU A 75 20.37 17.28 -9.49
C LEU A 75 20.75 15.80 -9.29
N VAL A 76 20.27 14.95 -10.19
CA VAL A 76 20.51 13.51 -10.18
C VAL A 76 20.92 13.06 -11.57
N GLY A 77 21.98 12.24 -11.63
CA GLY A 77 22.55 11.73 -12.87
C GLY A 77 23.78 12.51 -13.34
N PRO A 78 24.45 12.05 -14.42
CA PRO A 78 24.21 10.78 -15.11
C PRO A 78 24.51 9.57 -14.20
N SER A 79 24.01 8.40 -14.57
CA SER A 79 24.20 7.15 -13.82
C SER A 79 24.54 6.00 -14.77
N LEU A 80 24.85 4.82 -14.21
CA LEU A 80 25.16 3.62 -15.01
C LEU A 80 24.04 3.21 -15.98
N PHE A 81 22.81 3.65 -15.75
CA PHE A 81 21.64 3.27 -16.53
C PHE A 81 21.10 4.38 -17.43
N THR A 82 21.61 5.61 -17.30
CA THR A 82 21.17 6.75 -18.10
C THR A 82 22.20 7.86 -18.11
N ASP A 83 22.46 8.43 -19.29
CA ASP A 83 23.30 9.61 -19.46
C ASP A 83 22.53 10.91 -19.18
N ALA A 84 21.23 10.83 -18.92
CA ALA A 84 20.40 11.99 -18.61
C ALA A 84 20.67 12.52 -17.19
N VAL A 85 20.69 13.85 -17.08
CA VAL A 85 20.57 14.57 -15.81
C VAL A 85 19.10 14.92 -15.60
N SER A 86 18.63 14.82 -14.38
CA SER A 86 17.28 15.25 -13.98
C SER A 86 17.35 16.05 -12.69
N LEU A 87 16.38 16.91 -12.45
CA LEU A 87 16.25 17.64 -11.19
C LEU A 87 15.09 17.07 -10.38
N ASN A 88 15.39 16.58 -9.18
CA ASN A 88 14.41 16.02 -8.26
C ASN A 88 14.02 17.07 -7.22
N LEU A 89 12.75 17.45 -7.20
CA LEU A 89 12.17 18.23 -6.11
C LEU A 89 11.97 17.33 -4.88
N GLU A 90 12.68 17.64 -3.81
CA GLU A 90 12.55 16.94 -2.52
C GLU A 90 11.38 17.52 -1.71
N ALA A 91 11.23 18.85 -1.69
CA ALA A 91 10.12 19.52 -1.01
C ALA A 91 9.80 20.87 -1.63
N VAL A 92 8.51 21.25 -1.63
CA VAL A 92 8.06 22.61 -1.96
C VAL A 92 7.01 23.00 -0.93
N TYR A 93 7.20 24.15 -0.30
CA TYR A 93 6.24 24.65 0.69
C TYR A 93 6.08 26.16 0.61
N VAL A 94 4.85 26.60 0.85
CA VAL A 94 4.48 28.02 0.99
C VAL A 94 3.50 28.11 2.15
N LEU A 95 3.77 29.02 3.10
CA LEU A 95 2.90 29.30 4.24
C LEU A 95 1.48 29.60 3.76
N PRO A 96 0.43 29.14 4.47
CA PRO A 96 -0.97 29.34 4.07
C PRO A 96 -1.31 30.78 3.66
N ASP A 97 -0.87 31.76 4.44
CA ASP A 97 -1.16 33.19 4.23
C ASP A 97 -0.43 33.81 3.04
N ALA A 98 0.66 33.18 2.59
CA ALA A 98 1.42 33.60 1.41
C ALA A 98 0.98 32.89 0.12
N ARG A 99 0.03 31.94 0.20
CA ARG A 99 -0.45 31.20 -0.98
C ARG A 99 -1.25 32.10 -1.92
N ARG A 100 -1.33 31.68 -3.19
CA ARG A 100 -2.04 32.40 -4.27
C ARG A 100 -1.48 33.81 -4.57
N ARG A 101 -0.36 34.20 -3.94
CA ARG A 101 0.35 35.45 -4.25
C ARG A 101 1.35 35.31 -5.41
N GLY A 102 1.68 34.08 -5.80
CA GLY A 102 2.60 33.77 -6.90
C GLY A 102 3.92 33.14 -6.47
N LEU A 103 4.18 33.03 -5.16
CA LEU A 103 5.45 32.52 -4.65
C LEU A 103 5.80 31.10 -5.15
N GLY A 104 4.85 30.16 -5.09
CA GLY A 104 5.08 28.80 -5.60
C GLY A 104 5.44 28.75 -7.09
N HIS A 105 4.86 29.63 -7.92
CA HIS A 105 5.23 29.70 -9.34
C HIS A 105 6.65 30.23 -9.52
N MET A 106 7.05 31.23 -8.72
CA MET A 106 8.40 31.77 -8.80
C MET A 106 9.47 30.79 -8.30
N LEU A 107 9.17 30.03 -7.24
CA LEU A 107 10.03 28.93 -6.78
C LEU A 107 10.28 27.93 -7.91
N LEU A 108 9.21 27.48 -8.59
CA LEU A 108 9.36 26.55 -9.71
C LEU A 108 9.96 27.16 -10.97
N ALA A 109 9.74 28.46 -11.23
CA ALA A 109 10.40 29.15 -12.32
C ALA A 109 11.92 29.20 -12.11
N THR A 110 12.36 29.46 -10.87
CA THR A 110 13.77 29.46 -10.48
C THR A 110 14.37 28.06 -10.65
N VAL A 111 13.62 27.01 -10.25
CA VAL A 111 14.04 25.62 -10.50
C VAL A 111 14.15 25.30 -11.98
N ALA A 112 13.19 25.71 -12.80
CA ALA A 112 13.20 25.43 -14.23
C ALA A 112 14.45 26.05 -14.90
N GLN A 113 14.82 27.26 -14.48
CA GLN A 113 16.07 27.90 -14.93
C GLN A 113 17.30 27.10 -14.48
N GLN A 114 17.36 26.69 -13.20
CA GLN A 114 18.49 25.89 -12.69
C GLN A 114 18.60 24.51 -13.37
N ALA A 115 17.48 23.87 -13.69
CA ALA A 115 17.43 22.63 -14.44
C ALA A 115 18.04 22.81 -15.84
N ASP A 116 17.61 23.85 -16.56
CA ASP A 116 18.10 24.17 -17.90
C ASP A 116 19.61 24.48 -17.90
N GLU A 117 20.08 25.34 -16.98
CA GLU A 117 21.50 25.67 -16.79
C GLU A 117 22.36 24.43 -16.49
N SER A 118 21.78 23.42 -15.85
CA SER A 118 22.47 22.18 -15.47
C SER A 118 22.32 21.06 -16.51
N GLY A 119 21.65 21.32 -17.64
CA GLY A 119 21.37 20.33 -18.67
C GLY A 119 20.40 19.22 -18.23
N ALA A 120 19.60 19.47 -17.19
CA ALA A 120 18.60 18.53 -16.71
C ALA A 120 17.40 18.50 -17.66
N ILE A 121 17.12 17.35 -18.25
CA ILE A 121 16.04 17.20 -19.26
C ILE A 121 14.65 17.04 -18.64
N ASP A 122 14.60 16.57 -17.39
CA ASP A 122 13.37 16.27 -16.66
C ASP A 122 13.41 16.88 -15.25
N VAL A 123 12.26 17.35 -14.78
CA VAL A 123 12.04 17.77 -13.39
C VAL A 123 11.03 16.82 -12.75
N TYR A 124 11.46 16.08 -11.73
CA TYR A 124 10.60 15.18 -10.97
C TYR A 124 10.11 15.82 -9.69
N ALA A 125 8.88 15.51 -9.31
CA ALA A 125 8.29 15.94 -8.05
C ALA A 125 7.53 14.78 -7.40
N THR A 126 7.76 14.55 -6.11
CA THR A 126 7.03 13.51 -5.35
C THR A 126 6.17 14.16 -4.27
N PRO A 127 4.99 14.71 -4.62
CA PRO A 127 4.08 15.28 -3.63
C PRO A 127 3.58 14.22 -2.65
N LEU A 128 3.50 14.57 -1.37
CA LEU A 128 3.03 13.65 -0.32
C LEU A 128 1.60 13.15 -0.60
N PRO A 129 1.27 11.90 -0.21
CA PRO A 129 -0.10 11.40 -0.26
C PRO A 129 -1.10 12.34 0.42
N GLY A 130 -2.25 12.57 -0.22
CA GLY A 130 -3.32 13.43 0.31
C GLY A 130 -3.12 14.94 0.10
N SER A 131 -1.97 15.39 -0.41
CA SER A 131 -1.67 16.82 -0.67
C SER A 131 -2.38 17.37 -1.93
N ARG A 132 -3.73 17.33 -1.96
CA ARG A 132 -4.56 17.71 -3.12
C ARG A 132 -4.21 19.09 -3.71
N GLY A 133 -3.88 20.05 -2.85
CA GLY A 133 -3.47 21.40 -3.27
C GLY A 133 -2.18 21.38 -4.10
N MET A 134 -1.16 20.65 -3.64
CA MET A 134 0.12 20.48 -4.32
C MET A 134 -0.04 19.69 -5.61
N GLN A 135 -0.75 18.56 -5.57
CA GLN A 135 -1.05 17.74 -6.76
C GLN A 135 -1.69 18.56 -7.87
N ARG A 136 -2.71 19.36 -7.53
CA ARG A 136 -3.37 20.26 -8.50
C ARG A 136 -2.46 21.37 -9.00
N PHE A 137 -1.57 21.89 -8.16
CA PHE A 137 -0.60 22.91 -8.54
C PHE A 137 0.38 22.37 -9.57
N LEU A 138 1.00 21.21 -9.30
CA LEU A 138 1.91 20.52 -10.22
C LEU A 138 1.22 20.16 -11.54
N ALA A 139 0.02 19.57 -11.49
CA ALA A 139 -0.74 19.21 -12.70
C ALA A 139 -1.03 20.41 -13.61
N ARG A 140 -1.31 21.59 -13.04
CA ARG A 140 -1.51 22.83 -13.81
C ARG A 140 -0.25 23.34 -14.50
N LEU A 141 0.92 22.94 -14.02
CA LEU A 141 2.22 23.27 -14.61
C LEU A 141 2.70 22.21 -15.61
N GLY A 142 1.87 21.21 -15.92
CA GLY A 142 2.20 20.18 -16.89
C GLY A 142 2.92 18.96 -16.31
N PHE A 143 3.13 18.90 -14.99
CA PHE A 143 3.63 17.67 -14.37
C PHE A 143 2.62 16.54 -14.60
N ALA A 144 3.10 15.48 -15.25
CA ALA A 144 2.35 14.25 -15.46
C ALA A 144 2.86 13.14 -14.52
N PRO A 145 2.04 12.11 -14.24
CA PRO A 145 2.50 10.98 -13.45
C PRO A 145 3.72 10.29 -14.10
N ALA A 146 4.82 10.23 -13.36
CA ALA A 146 6.00 9.47 -13.71
C ALA A 146 6.50 8.74 -12.47
N ALA A 147 6.73 7.42 -12.57
CA ALA A 147 7.26 6.54 -11.52
C ALA A 147 6.69 6.78 -10.09
N ALA A 148 5.63 6.07 -9.70
CA ALA A 148 5.11 6.16 -8.33
C ALA A 148 5.94 5.32 -7.33
N HIS A 149 6.41 5.94 -6.24
CA HIS A 149 7.04 5.22 -5.14
C HIS A 149 6.03 4.39 -4.34
N ARG A 150 6.42 3.17 -3.97
CA ARG A 150 5.74 2.37 -2.93
C ARG A 150 6.71 2.20 -1.77
N VAL A 151 6.20 2.36 -0.54
CA VAL A 151 7.01 2.27 0.67
C VAL A 151 6.52 1.14 1.57
N VAL A 152 7.47 0.44 2.17
CA VAL A 152 7.26 -0.54 3.23
C VAL A 152 8.47 -0.44 4.18
N THR A 153 8.28 -0.68 5.47
CA THR A 153 9.44 -0.75 6.37
C THR A 153 10.28 -1.99 6.01
N THR A 154 11.60 -1.88 6.13
CA THR A 154 12.52 -3.01 5.88
C THR A 154 12.15 -4.22 6.73
N SER A 155 11.81 -4.01 8.00
CA SER A 155 11.34 -5.05 8.93
C SER A 155 10.05 -5.73 8.47
N ALA A 156 9.09 -4.98 7.92
CA ALA A 156 7.86 -5.55 7.39
C ALA A 156 8.12 -6.33 6.10
N LEU A 157 9.00 -5.83 5.22
CA LEU A 157 9.40 -6.52 4.00
C LEU A 157 10.13 -7.83 4.31
N GLN A 158 11.13 -7.81 5.19
CA GLN A 158 11.88 -8.99 5.62
C GLN A 158 10.95 -10.05 6.21
N ARG A 159 10.06 -9.66 7.12
CA ARG A 159 9.06 -10.56 7.71
C ARG A 159 8.16 -11.15 6.64
N ARG A 160 7.69 -10.35 5.67
CA ARG A 160 6.83 -10.83 4.58
C ARG A 160 7.54 -11.86 3.70
N LEU A 161 8.78 -11.59 3.31
CA LEU A 161 9.59 -12.48 2.47
C LEU A 161 9.98 -13.76 3.20
N ALA A 162 10.28 -13.70 4.51
CA ALA A 162 10.57 -14.89 5.32
C ALA A 162 9.36 -15.85 5.39
N HIS A 163 8.14 -15.33 5.45
CA HIS A 163 6.91 -16.13 5.40
C HIS A 163 6.58 -16.69 4.01
N GLU A 164 7.05 -16.06 2.93
CA GLU A 164 6.88 -16.56 1.56
C GLU A 164 7.93 -17.64 1.20
N GLY A 165 9.16 -17.51 1.70
CA GLY A 165 10.24 -18.50 1.55
C GLY A 165 10.01 -19.77 2.38
N ALA A 166 9.26 -19.66 3.48
CA ALA A 166 8.60 -20.80 4.11
C ALA A 166 7.37 -21.19 3.26
N GLY A 167 7.62 -21.65 2.01
CA GLY A 167 6.60 -22.13 1.08
C GLY A 167 5.63 -23.06 1.82
N PRO A 168 4.33 -23.06 1.48
CA PRO A 168 3.24 -23.36 2.39
C PRO A 168 3.66 -24.52 3.28
N ALA A 169 4.10 -24.22 4.52
CA ALA A 169 4.33 -25.25 5.52
C ALA A 169 3.03 -26.02 5.48
N ARG A 170 3.05 -27.23 4.90
CA ARG A 170 1.86 -27.97 4.46
C ARG A 170 0.84 -27.68 5.53
N ARG A 171 -0.09 -26.74 5.28
CA ARG A 171 -1.23 -26.62 6.15
C ARG A 171 -1.82 -27.96 5.91
N SER A 172 -1.64 -28.85 6.88
CA SER A 172 -2.21 -30.17 6.86
C SER A 172 -3.61 -29.87 6.36
N ALA A 173 -3.91 -30.31 5.14
CA ALA A 173 -5.19 -30.05 4.50
C ALA A 173 -6.26 -30.42 5.53
N PRO A 174 -7.51 -29.93 5.43
CA PRO A 174 -8.53 -30.19 6.42
C PRO A 174 -9.01 -31.66 6.32
N ARG A 175 -8.10 -32.63 6.39
CA ARG A 175 -8.34 -34.02 6.73
C ARG A 175 -9.23 -34.09 7.96
N GLY A 176 -9.08 -33.15 8.90
CA GLY A 176 -10.00 -33.02 10.02
C GLY A 176 -11.47 -32.84 9.61
N LEU A 177 -11.79 -31.99 8.63
CA LEU A 177 -13.18 -31.72 8.21
C LEU A 177 -13.68 -32.75 7.18
N GLU A 178 -12.85 -33.11 6.22
CA GLU A 178 -13.18 -34.13 5.21
C GLU A 178 -13.33 -35.52 5.85
N ASP A 179 -12.47 -35.90 6.81
CA ASP A 179 -12.64 -37.13 7.60
C ASP A 179 -13.88 -37.04 8.49
N LEU A 180 -14.21 -35.87 9.05
CA LEU A 180 -15.45 -35.71 9.83
C LEU A 180 -16.70 -35.91 8.98
N ILE A 181 -16.67 -35.40 7.73
CA ILE A 181 -17.77 -35.55 6.78
C ILE A 181 -17.86 -37.01 6.32
N ALA A 182 -16.73 -37.64 5.99
CA ALA A 182 -16.68 -39.05 5.62
C ALA A 182 -17.17 -39.97 6.76
N ARG A 183 -16.75 -39.70 7.99
CA ARG A 183 -17.16 -40.46 9.18
C ARG A 183 -18.64 -40.26 9.51
N ARG A 184 -19.16 -39.02 9.37
CA ARG A 184 -20.60 -38.75 9.50
C ARG A 184 -21.42 -39.44 8.41
N ARG A 185 -20.90 -39.54 7.19
CA ARG A 185 -21.56 -40.24 6.09
C ARG A 185 -21.62 -41.75 6.34
N GLN A 186 -20.51 -42.37 6.77
CA GLN A 186 -20.47 -43.79 7.13
C GLN A 186 -21.42 -44.13 8.29
N VAL A 187 -21.54 -43.27 9.32
CA VAL A 187 -22.48 -43.48 10.42
C VAL A 187 -23.95 -43.36 9.98
N ARG A 188 -24.25 -42.52 8.98
CA ARG A 188 -25.60 -42.42 8.40
C ARG A 188 -25.92 -43.62 7.52
N GLU A 189 -24.97 -44.04 6.68
CA GLU A 189 -25.12 -45.20 5.79
C GLU A 189 -25.25 -46.50 6.60
N SER A 190 -24.50 -46.68 7.69
CA SER A 190 -24.63 -47.84 8.58
C SER A 190 -25.97 -47.85 9.34
N ARG A 191 -26.47 -46.69 9.79
CA ARG A 191 -27.81 -46.58 10.37
C ARG A 191 -28.93 -46.90 9.37
N SER A 192 -28.82 -46.43 8.12
CA SER A 192 -29.80 -46.75 7.09
C SER A 192 -29.74 -48.22 6.68
N ALA A 193 -28.56 -48.82 6.63
CA ALA A 193 -28.39 -50.25 6.33
C ALA A 193 -28.97 -51.12 7.46
N SER A 194 -28.72 -50.77 8.73
CA SER A 194 -29.33 -51.45 9.89
C SER A 194 -30.86 -51.35 9.86
N ALA A 195 -31.42 -50.17 9.56
CA ALA A 195 -32.87 -50.00 9.47
C ALA A 195 -33.50 -50.78 8.29
N ALA A 196 -32.78 -50.90 7.17
CA ALA A 196 -33.24 -51.69 6.02
C ALA A 196 -33.22 -53.20 6.30
N ILE A 197 -32.21 -53.70 7.04
CA ILE A 197 -32.13 -55.09 7.48
C ILE A 197 -33.29 -55.42 8.44
N ASP A 198 -33.58 -54.53 9.39
CA ASP A 198 -34.72 -54.69 10.30
C ASP A 198 -36.04 -54.75 9.51
N GLN A 199 -36.28 -53.86 8.55
CA GLN A 199 -37.50 -53.89 7.73
C GLN A 199 -37.62 -55.14 6.84
N ALA A 200 -36.50 -55.62 6.28
CA ALA A 200 -36.49 -56.86 5.49
C ALA A 200 -36.80 -58.09 6.36
N SER A 201 -36.27 -58.15 7.58
CA SER A 201 -36.55 -59.24 8.52
C SER A 201 -38.03 -59.27 8.93
N VAL A 202 -38.64 -58.11 9.20
CA VAL A 202 -40.09 -57.99 9.48
C VAL A 202 -40.94 -58.41 8.27
N SER A 203 -40.52 -58.04 7.06
CA SER A 203 -41.23 -58.38 5.82
C SER A 203 -41.17 -59.89 5.52
N ILE A 204 -40.01 -60.53 5.75
CA ILE A 204 -39.84 -61.98 5.64
C ILE A 204 -40.72 -62.70 6.66
N THR A 205 -40.72 -62.27 7.93
CA THR A 205 -41.58 -62.86 8.97
C THR A 205 -43.07 -62.77 8.61
N MET A 206 -43.52 -61.65 8.02
CA MET A 206 -44.90 -61.52 7.51
C MET A 206 -45.19 -62.48 6.34
N GLN A 207 -44.28 -62.61 5.38
CA GLN A 207 -44.47 -63.51 4.24
C GLN A 207 -44.50 -64.99 4.67
N VAL A 208 -43.68 -65.40 5.64
CA VAL A 208 -43.71 -66.75 6.21
C VAL A 208 -45.03 -67.01 6.91
N ASN A 209 -45.53 -66.09 7.74
CA ASN A 209 -46.84 -66.24 8.39
C ASN A 209 -47.99 -66.33 7.37
N ARG A 210 -47.94 -65.53 6.29
CA ARG A 210 -48.95 -65.59 5.22
C ARG A 210 -48.90 -66.90 4.44
N ALA A 211 -47.71 -67.43 4.14
CA ALA A 211 -47.53 -68.72 3.49
C ALA A 211 -48.02 -69.89 4.35
N VAL A 212 -47.80 -69.81 5.68
CA VAL A 212 -48.33 -70.80 6.64
C VAL A 212 -49.88 -70.73 6.70
N GLN A 213 -50.47 -69.53 6.68
CA GLN A 213 -51.94 -69.36 6.67
C GLN A 213 -52.59 -69.79 5.34
N MET A 214 -51.89 -69.67 4.21
CA MET A 214 -52.40 -70.09 2.89
C MET A 214 -52.18 -71.57 2.58
N ARG A 215 -51.44 -72.31 3.41
CA ARG A 215 -51.27 -73.75 3.24
C ARG A 215 -52.53 -74.47 3.70
N ARG A 216 -53.44 -74.68 2.74
CA ARG A 216 -54.62 -75.54 2.89
C ARG A 216 -54.15 -76.91 3.44
N PRO A 217 -54.79 -77.48 4.48
CA PRO A 217 -54.43 -78.80 4.98
C PRO A 217 -54.53 -79.81 3.83
N SER A 218 -53.44 -80.53 3.57
CA SER A 218 -53.43 -81.56 2.53
C SER A 218 -54.43 -82.64 2.92
N ALA A 219 -55.46 -82.81 2.08
CA ALA A 219 -56.48 -83.81 2.28
C ALA A 219 -55.86 -85.21 2.29
N SER A 220 -56.16 -85.96 3.34
CA SER A 220 -56.05 -87.40 3.38
C SER A 220 -56.82 -88.00 2.21
N SER A 221 -56.18 -88.85 1.42
CA SER A 221 -56.90 -89.86 0.65
C SER A 221 -56.17 -91.18 0.78
N THR A 222 -56.71 -91.99 1.67
CA THR A 222 -56.75 -93.44 1.55
C THR A 222 -57.32 -93.82 0.18
N THR A 223 -56.69 -94.76 -0.53
CA THR A 223 -57.41 -95.75 -1.34
C THR A 223 -56.59 -97.04 -1.35
N THR A 224 -57.27 -98.05 -0.85
CA THR A 224 -57.00 -99.49 -0.80
C THR A 224 -56.91 -100.10 -2.19
N TRP A 225 -56.02 -101.09 -2.37
CA TRP A 225 -56.41 -102.47 -2.66
C TRP A 225 -55.52 -103.39 -1.82
#